data_AF-F2Y5T3-F1
#
_entry.id   AF-F2Y5T3-F1
#
_cell.length_a   1.000
_cell.length_b   1.000
_cell.length_c   1.000
_cell.angle_alpha   90.00
_cell.angle_beta   90.00
_cell.angle_gamma   90.00
#
_symmetry.space_group_name_H-M   'P 1'
#
loop_
_entity.id
_entity.type
_entity.pdbx_description
1 polymer ?
#
loop_
_entity_poly.entity_id
_entity_poly.type
_entity_poly.pdbx_seq_one_letter_code
_entity_poly.pdbx_strand_id
1 'polypeptide(L)'
;DWEAWRPRWAFNWDTKDIYRQRSRALVQKQHPDWPAPRVEAAAQDQFEGAAEEWMAGTLKLGQALRPQGLWGFYNFPECYNYDFKSPNYTGQCPQNIRAQNDQ
;
A
#
# COMPACT_ATOMS: atom_id res chain seq x y z
N ASP A 1 -7.81 2.90 -13.03
CA ASP A 1 -7.62 1.59 -12.41
C ASP A 1 -6.15 1.44 -12.05
N TRP A 2 -5.82 1.27 -10.77
CA TRP A 2 -4.44 1.27 -10.29
C TRP A 2 -4.20 0.06 -9.41
N GLU A 3 -3.45 -0.91 -9.94
CA GLU A 3 -3.29 -2.20 -9.28
C GLU A 3 -1.84 -2.60 -9.04
N ALA A 4 -0.88 -1.86 -9.61
CA ALA A 4 0.52 -2.24 -9.62
C ALA A 4 1.07 -2.41 -8.18
N TRP A 5 0.87 -1.41 -7.33
CA TRP A 5 1.26 -1.39 -5.92
C TRP A 5 0.08 -1.06 -5.00
N ARG A 6 0.26 -1.24 -3.69
CA ARG A 6 -0.72 -0.88 -2.65
C ARG A 6 -0.17 0.26 -1.80
N PRO A 7 -0.99 1.22 -1.34
CA PRO A 7 -0.50 2.37 -0.57
C PRO A 7 0.06 1.97 0.80
N ARG A 8 -0.46 0.89 1.41
CA ARG A 8 0.10 0.30 2.62
C ARG A 8 1.28 -0.61 2.27
N TRP A 9 2.46 -0.34 2.83
CA TRP A 9 3.69 -1.15 2.67
C TRP A 9 3.42 -2.62 2.94
N ALA A 10 2.66 -2.90 3.99
CA ALA A 10 2.31 -4.23 4.43
C ALA A 10 1.66 -5.07 3.33
N PHE A 11 0.88 -4.47 2.43
CA PHE A 11 0.10 -5.16 1.39
C PHE A 11 0.86 -5.38 0.07
N ASN A 12 2.14 -5.00 0.00
CA ASN A 12 3.00 -5.23 -1.16
C ASN A 12 3.78 -6.55 -1.03
N TRP A 13 3.07 -7.66 -0.84
CA TRP A 13 3.63 -9.02 -0.80
C TRP A 13 3.58 -9.72 -2.17
N ASP A 14 4.08 -10.96 -2.22
CA ASP A 14 4.17 -11.79 -3.42
C ASP A 14 4.84 -11.06 -4.60
N THR A 15 4.19 -10.99 -5.76
CA THR A 15 4.73 -10.31 -6.94
C THR A 15 4.86 -8.80 -6.75
N LYS A 16 4.19 -8.20 -5.76
CA LYS A 16 4.32 -6.78 -5.41
C LYS A 16 5.50 -6.50 -4.48
N ASP A 17 6.19 -7.53 -3.97
CA ASP A 17 7.38 -7.34 -3.13
C ASP A 17 8.51 -6.58 -3.85
N ILE A 18 8.49 -6.57 -5.18
CA ILE A 18 9.40 -5.75 -5.98
C ILE A 18 9.36 -4.27 -5.57
N TYR A 19 8.21 -3.70 -5.19
CA TYR A 19 8.15 -2.31 -4.77
C TYR A 19 8.90 -2.10 -3.46
N ARG A 20 8.79 -3.02 -2.50
CA ARG A 20 9.56 -2.98 -1.25
C ARG A 20 11.06 -3.12 -1.50
N GLN A 21 11.45 -4.04 -2.38
CA GLN A 21 12.86 -4.24 -2.77
C GLN A 21 13.45 -2.98 -3.43
N ARG A 22 12.70 -2.35 -4.35
CA ARG A 22 13.16 -1.13 -5.04
C ARG A 22 13.21 0.08 -4.12
N SER A 23 12.25 0.25 -3.21
CA SER A 23 12.29 1.31 -2.20
C SER A 23 13.52 1.17 -1.30
N ARG A 24 13.81 -0.04 -0.80
CA ARG A 24 15.05 -0.31 -0.04
C ARG A 24 16.31 -0.02 -0.84
N ALA A 25 16.37 -0.50 -2.09
CA ALA A 25 17.54 -0.28 -2.95
C ALA A 25 17.78 1.22 -3.21
N LEU A 26 16.71 2.01 -3.36
CA LEU A 26 16.80 3.46 -3.51
C LEU A 26 17.39 4.12 -2.27
N VAL A 27 16.90 3.77 -1.08
CA VAL A 27 17.40 4.29 0.19
C VAL A 27 18.85 3.86 0.44
N GLN A 28 19.18 2.58 0.23
CA GLN A 28 20.56 2.08 0.41
C GLN A 28 21.54 2.75 -0.55
N LYS A 29 21.14 3.05 -1.79
CA LYS A 29 21.99 3.77 -2.75
C LYS A 29 22.32 5.19 -2.26
N GLN A 30 21.38 5.86 -1.60
CA GLN A 30 21.58 7.21 -1.04
C GLN A 30 22.35 7.17 0.29
N HIS A 31 22.23 6.08 1.03
CA HIS A 31 22.86 5.88 2.33
C HIS A 31 23.60 4.53 2.40
N PRO A 32 24.76 4.39 1.73
CA PRO A 32 25.46 3.11 1.61
C PRO A 32 25.84 2.47 2.95
N ASP A 33 26.08 3.29 3.97
CA ASP A 33 26.55 2.86 5.30
C ASP A 33 25.41 2.61 6.30
N TRP A 34 24.13 2.80 5.92
CA TRP A 34 23.02 2.56 6.83
C TRP A 34 22.78 1.06 7.05
N PRO A 35 22.50 0.64 8.30
CA PRO A 35 22.13 -0.73 8.59
C PRO A 35 20.73 -1.05 8.05
N ALA A 36 20.49 -2.32 7.70
CA ALA A 36 19.26 -2.77 7.06
C ALA A 36 17.95 -2.35 7.77
N PRO A 37 17.82 -2.38 9.12
CA PRO A 37 16.59 -1.94 9.78
C PRO A 37 16.28 -0.46 9.58
N ARG A 38 17.31 0.39 9.50
CA ARG A 38 17.15 1.83 9.24
C ARG A 38 16.72 2.08 7.80
N VAL A 39 17.27 1.30 6.86
CA VAL A 39 16.90 1.34 5.44
C VAL A 39 15.45 0.88 5.23
N GLU A 40 15.03 -0.20 5.91
CA GLU A 40 13.65 -0.69 5.87
C GLU A 40 12.66 0.37 6.36
N ALA A 41 12.89 0.96 7.53
CA ALA A 41 12.01 1.99 8.09
C ALA A 41 11.90 3.21 7.16
N ALA A 42 13.04 3.74 6.69
CA ALA A 42 13.03 4.88 5.78
C ALA A 42 12.38 4.55 4.42
N ALA A 43 12.57 3.34 3.90
CA ALA A 43 11.95 2.90 2.65
C ALA A 43 10.43 2.77 2.78
N GLN A 44 9.95 2.26 3.92
CA GLN A 44 8.53 2.20 4.24
C GLN A 44 7.93 3.61 4.32
N ASP A 45 8.51 4.51 5.12
CA ASP A 45 7.99 5.87 5.29
C ASP A 45 7.96 6.65 3.97
N GLN A 46 9.04 6.59 3.19
CA GLN A 46 9.10 7.25 1.88
C GLN A 46 8.08 6.68 0.89
N PHE A 47 7.89 5.36 0.90
CA PHE A 47 6.95 4.71 0.00
C PHE A 47 5.49 5.03 0.37
N GLU A 48 5.10 4.86 1.64
CA GLU A 48 3.71 5.11 2.08
C GLU A 48 3.36 6.59 1.89
N GLY A 49 4.26 7.51 2.25
CA GLY A 49 4.04 8.95 2.04
C GLY A 49 3.89 9.32 0.55
N ALA A 50 4.75 8.80 -0.33
CA ALA A 50 4.62 9.03 -1.76
C ALA A 50 3.35 8.38 -2.33
N ALA A 51 3.01 7.17 -1.90
CA ALA A 51 1.81 6.48 -2.36
C ALA A 51 0.53 7.25 -1.98
N GLU A 52 0.46 7.77 -0.75
CA GLU A 52 -0.64 8.63 -0.29
C GLU A 52 -0.72 9.91 -1.13
N GLU A 53 0.39 10.62 -1.30
CA GLU A 53 0.43 11.87 -2.08
C GLU A 53 -0.11 11.66 -3.50
N TRP A 54 0.35 10.60 -4.17
CA TRP A 54 -0.09 10.27 -5.53
C TRP A 54 -1.56 9.88 -5.61
N MET A 55 -2.02 8.97 -4.76
CA MET A 55 -3.40 8.48 -4.80
C MET A 55 -4.39 9.58 -4.38
N ALA A 56 -4.14 10.26 -3.26
CA ALA A 56 -4.99 11.33 -2.77
C ALA A 56 -4.96 12.55 -3.70
N GLY A 57 -3.78 12.93 -4.21
CA GLY A 57 -3.64 14.01 -5.18
C GLY A 57 -4.41 13.75 -6.48
N THR A 58 -4.37 12.51 -6.98
CA THR A 58 -5.12 12.11 -8.17
C THR A 58 -6.63 12.21 -7.96
N LEU A 59 -7.15 11.73 -6.82
CA LEU A 59 -8.58 11.84 -6.50
C LEU A 59 -9.00 13.32 -6.35
N LYS A 60 -8.21 14.12 -5.63
CA LYS A 60 -8.46 15.56 -5.44
C LYS A 60 -8.52 16.28 -6.79
N LEU A 61 -7.58 16.00 -7.70
CA LEU A 61 -7.57 16.59 -9.03
C LEU A 61 -8.79 16.14 -9.86
N GLY A 62 -9.13 14.86 -9.83
CA GLY A 62 -10.32 14.33 -10.50
C GLY A 62 -11.61 15.01 -10.02
N GLN A 63 -11.77 15.15 -8.71
CA GLN A 63 -12.90 15.85 -8.10
C GLN A 63 -12.93 17.34 -8.47
N ALA A 64 -11.78 18.04 -8.45
CA ALA A 64 -11.70 19.45 -8.83
C ALA A 64 -12.10 19.69 -10.29
N LEU A 65 -11.68 18.80 -11.20
CA LEU A 65 -11.99 18.92 -12.63
C LEU A 65 -13.39 18.42 -12.99
N ARG A 66 -13.93 17.44 -12.25
CA ARG A 66 -15.24 16.83 -12.48
C ARG A 66 -15.94 16.62 -11.12
N PRO A 67 -16.54 17.68 -10.55
CA PRO A 67 -17.08 17.66 -9.18
C PRO A 67 -18.30 16.76 -9.02
N GLN A 68 -18.97 16.39 -10.11
CA GLN A 68 -20.11 15.45 -10.09
C GLN A 68 -19.67 13.98 -10.33
N GLY A 69 -18.37 13.72 -10.46
CA GLY A 69 -17.85 12.36 -10.65
C GLY A 69 -17.83 11.56 -9.36
N LEU A 70 -18.21 10.28 -9.45
CA LEU A 70 -18.07 9.32 -8.36
C LEU A 70 -16.66 8.71 -8.40
N TRP A 71 -15.69 9.47 -7.90
CA TRP A 71 -14.28 9.09 -7.92
C TRP A 71 -13.93 8.11 -6.80
N GLY A 72 -13.25 7.02 -7.16
CA GLY A 72 -12.71 6.04 -6.24
C GLY A 72 -11.72 5.14 -6.95
N PHE A 73 -10.91 4.42 -6.18
CA PHE A 73 -10.05 3.37 -6.72
C PHE A 73 -10.79 2.03 -6.68
N TYR A 74 -10.66 1.27 -7.76
CA TYR A 74 -11.12 -0.12 -7.80
C TYR A 74 -10.41 -0.94 -6.72
N ASN A 75 -11.15 -1.87 -6.09
CA ASN A 75 -10.65 -2.83 -5.10
C ASN A 75 -10.20 -2.24 -3.75
N PHE A 76 -10.72 -1.07 -3.36
CA PHE A 76 -10.50 -0.47 -2.04
C PHE A 76 -11.82 -0.25 -1.27
N PRO A 77 -11.87 -0.63 0.03
CA PRO A 77 -10.86 -1.39 0.78
C PRO A 77 -10.84 -2.87 0.38
N GLU A 78 -9.68 -3.52 0.51
CA GLU A 78 -9.54 -4.97 0.35
C GLU A 78 -9.58 -5.66 1.73
N CYS A 79 -10.25 -6.81 1.78
CA CYS A 79 -10.48 -7.59 3.00
C CYS A 79 -9.43 -8.68 3.21
N TYR A 80 -8.80 -9.16 2.13
CA TYR A 80 -7.81 -10.26 2.13
C TYR A 80 -8.26 -11.49 2.93
N ASN A 81 -9.55 -11.81 2.90
CA ASN A 81 -10.19 -12.96 3.55
C ASN A 81 -10.12 -14.21 2.64
N TYR A 82 -8.94 -14.52 2.11
CA TYR A 82 -8.76 -15.60 1.13
C TYR A 82 -8.40 -16.96 1.74
N ASP A 83 -8.50 -17.10 3.06
CA ASP A 83 -8.18 -18.32 3.80
C ASP A 83 -9.31 -19.37 3.74
N PHE A 84 -9.89 -19.56 2.55
CA PHE A 84 -11.09 -20.40 2.30
C PHE A 84 -10.96 -21.86 2.77
N LYS A 85 -9.74 -22.37 2.93
CA LYS A 85 -9.46 -23.74 3.40
C LYS A 85 -9.37 -23.84 4.93
N SER A 86 -9.47 -22.72 5.65
CA SER A 86 -9.50 -22.69 7.11
C SER A 86 -10.77 -23.37 7.62
N PRO A 87 -10.68 -24.32 8.58
CA PRO A 87 -11.85 -24.98 9.13
C PRO A 87 -12.79 -24.01 9.89
N ASN A 88 -12.26 -22.86 10.34
CA ASN A 88 -13.02 -21.81 11.03
C ASN A 88 -13.21 -20.57 10.15
N TYR A 89 -13.31 -20.75 8.83
CA TYR A 89 -13.49 -19.63 7.90
C TYR A 89 -14.82 -18.90 8.14
N THR A 90 -14.73 -17.62 8.50
CA THR A 90 -15.90 -16.75 8.79
C THR A 90 -16.17 -15.72 7.69
N GLY A 91 -15.25 -15.58 6.73
CA GLY A 91 -15.25 -14.48 5.76
C GLY A 91 -14.91 -13.11 6.37
N GLN A 92 -14.57 -13.03 7.65
CA GLN A 92 -14.15 -11.77 8.27
C GLN A 92 -12.75 -11.38 7.78
N CYS A 93 -12.56 -10.07 7.56
CA CYS A 93 -11.23 -9.54 7.29
C CYS A 93 -10.35 -9.76 8.53
N PRO A 94 -9.13 -10.30 8.36
CA PRO A 94 -8.21 -10.49 9.49
C PRO A 94 -7.96 -9.16 10.23
N GLN A 95 -7.71 -9.24 11.54
CA GLN A 95 -7.60 -8.04 12.39
C GLN A 95 -6.50 -7.08 11.92
N ASN A 96 -5.35 -7.61 11.52
CA ASN A 96 -4.24 -6.81 10.97
C ASN A 96 -4.60 -6.14 9.65
N ILE A 97 -5.50 -6.72 8.84
CA ILE A 97 -5.98 -6.09 7.60
C ILE A 97 -6.87 -4.90 7.92
N ARG A 98 -7.83 -5.07 8.85
CA ARG A 98 -8.69 -3.97 9.30
C ARG A 98 -7.85 -2.81 9.85
N ALA A 99 -6.88 -3.12 10.71
CA ALA A 99 -5.98 -2.11 11.27
C ALA A 99 -5.18 -1.35 10.20
N GLN A 100 -4.84 -1.98 9.07
CA GLN A 100 -4.18 -1.31 7.94
C GLN A 100 -5.14 -0.52 7.06
N ASN A 101 -6.42 -0.90 6.98
CA ASN A 101 -7.46 -0.15 6.28
C ASN A 101 -7.92 1.09 7.08
N ASP A 102 -7.72 1.09 8.40
CA ASP A 102 -7.98 2.24 9.28
C ASP A 102 -6.87 3.31 9.22
N GLN A 103 -5.72 3.00 8.60
CA GLN A 103 -4.57 3.90 8.41
C GLN A 103 -4.60 4.53 7.02
#